data_AF-A0A661XYP5-F1
#
_entry.id   AF-A0A661XYP5-F1
#
_cell.length_a   1.000
_cell.length_b   1.000
_cell.length_c   1.000
_cell.angle_alpha   90.00
_cell.angle_beta   90.00
_cell.angle_gamma   90.00
#
_symmetry.space_group_name_H-M   'P 1'
#
loop_
_entity.id
_entity.type
_entity.pdbx_description
1 polymer ?
#
loop_
_entity_poly.entity_id
_entity_poly.type
_entity_poly.pdbx_seq_one_letter_code
_entity_poly.pdbx_strand_id
1 'polypeptide(L)'
;MKNISKIVATILAAFIGTMSVIAGIRVLLGIDVPDYHVMTWLVAYNVLLGVFSLAVAYLIWSRHKYALTSNAAVILSHSAVLLLLLTMFRGVAAVDSVKAMTFRIVVWTIILLFTYKSGKNEK
;
A
#
# COMPACT_ATOMS: atom_id res chain seq x y z
N MET A 1 -16.27 -20.17 0.01
CA MET A 1 -15.91 -18.85 -0.59
C MET A 1 -15.59 -17.74 0.44
N LYS A 2 -16.29 -17.64 1.58
CA LYS A 2 -16.06 -16.59 2.62
C LYS A 2 -14.61 -16.50 3.14
N ASN A 3 -14.02 -17.64 3.50
CA ASN A 3 -12.64 -17.67 4.00
C ASN A 3 -11.62 -17.37 2.89
N ILE A 4 -11.94 -17.74 1.64
CA ILE A 4 -11.03 -17.53 0.50
C ILE A 4 -10.85 -16.04 0.23
N SER A 5 -11.93 -15.24 0.14
CA SER A 5 -11.81 -13.78 -0.07
C SER A 5 -11.02 -13.09 1.03
N LYS A 6 -11.23 -13.48 2.30
CA LYS A 6 -10.44 -12.97 3.43
C LYS A 6 -8.96 -13.36 3.31
N ILE A 7 -8.68 -14.64 3.06
CA ILE A 7 -7.32 -15.17 2.94
C ILE A 7 -6.58 -14.45 1.80
N VAL A 8 -7.22 -14.29 0.64
CA VAL A 8 -6.67 -13.55 -0.50
C VAL A 8 -6.37 -12.10 -0.11
N ALA A 9 -7.31 -11.39 0.51
CA ALA A 9 -7.08 -10.01 0.95
C ALA A 9 -5.93 -9.89 1.97
N THR A 10 -5.87 -10.79 2.96
CA THR A 10 -4.80 -10.81 3.97
C THR A 10 -3.44 -11.08 3.32
N ILE A 11 -3.34 -12.10 2.46
CA ILE A 11 -2.08 -12.46 1.80
C ILE A 11 -1.62 -11.32 0.91
N LEU A 12 -2.50 -10.72 0.10
CA LEU A 12 -2.15 -9.59 -0.76
C LEU A 12 -1.69 -8.38 0.06
N ALA A 13 -2.41 -8.02 1.12
CA ALA A 13 -2.04 -6.89 1.98
C ALA A 13 -0.70 -7.13 2.68
N ALA A 14 -0.47 -8.32 3.22
CA ALA A 14 0.79 -8.69 3.86
C ALA A 14 1.95 -8.69 2.85
N PHE A 15 1.75 -9.25 1.66
CA PHE A 15 2.75 -9.31 0.61
C PHE A 15 3.18 -7.92 0.15
N ILE A 16 2.22 -7.07 -0.22
CA ILE A 16 2.50 -5.71 -0.68
C ILE A 16 3.12 -4.87 0.44
N GLY A 17 2.65 -5.00 1.68
CA GLY A 17 3.22 -4.33 2.85
C GLY A 17 4.68 -4.70 3.05
N THR A 18 4.98 -6.01 3.13
CA THR A 18 6.34 -6.53 3.30
C THR A 18 7.28 -6.09 2.18
N MET A 19 6.84 -6.20 0.92
CA MET A 19 7.64 -5.73 -0.22
C MET A 19 7.98 -4.24 -0.11
N SER A 20 7.01 -3.41 0.28
CA SER A 20 7.22 -1.97 0.42
C SER A 20 8.23 -1.64 1.52
N VAL A 21 8.18 -2.36 2.64
CA VAL A 21 9.14 -2.20 3.76
C VAL A 21 10.54 -2.62 3.33
N ILE A 22 10.70 -3.81 2.76
CA ILE A 22 12.02 -4.34 2.39
C ILE A 22 12.65 -3.47 1.30
N ALA A 23 11.91 -3.17 0.22
CA ALA A 23 12.43 -2.36 -0.87
C ALA A 23 12.79 -0.95 -0.39
N GLY A 24 11.93 -0.33 0.43
CA GLY A 24 12.20 1.01 0.94
C GLY A 24 13.38 1.05 1.91
N ILE A 25 13.52 0.08 2.81
CA ILE A 25 14.67 0.01 3.74
C ILE A 25 15.98 -0.19 2.97
N ARG A 26 16.01 -1.06 1.94
CA ARG A 26 17.22 -1.28 1.14
C ARG A 26 17.68 0.00 0.43
N VAL A 27 16.74 0.78 -0.11
CA VAL A 27 17.04 2.06 -0.73
C VAL A 27 17.49 3.10 0.30
N LEU A 28 16.88 3.15 1.49
CA LEU A 28 17.29 4.06 2.57
C LEU A 28 18.68 3.73 3.15
N LEU A 29 19.05 2.45 3.17
CA LEU A 29 20.38 1.99 3.61
C LEU A 29 21.45 2.12 2.51
N GLY A 30 21.09 2.57 1.31
CA GLY A 30 22.00 2.69 0.17
C GLY A 30 22.48 1.35 -0.40
N ILE A 31 21.80 0.24 -0.06
CA ILE A 31 22.10 -1.10 -0.59
C ILE A 31 21.67 -1.17 -2.05
N ASP A 32 20.46 -0.68 -2.33
CA ASP A 32 19.94 -0.54 -3.68
C ASP A 32 20.09 0.94 -4.08
N VAL A 33 20.81 1.21 -5.15
CA VAL A 33 20.98 2.55 -5.73
C VAL A 33 20.21 2.62 -7.04
N PRO A 34 19.00 3.19 -7.04
CA PRO A 34 18.23 3.37 -8.26
C PRO A 34 18.96 4.31 -9.22
N ASP A 35 18.77 4.07 -10.51
CA ASP A 35 19.31 4.85 -11.63
C ASP A 35 18.60 6.20 -11.83
N TYR A 36 17.65 6.53 -10.95
CA TYR A 36 16.91 7.79 -10.93
C TYR A 36 17.11 8.55 -9.62
N HIS A 37 16.81 9.85 -9.64
CA HIS A 37 16.84 10.68 -8.44
C HIS A 37 15.82 10.20 -7.41
N VAL A 38 16.31 9.53 -6.36
CA VAL A 38 15.49 9.01 -5.28
C VAL A 38 15.08 10.16 -4.37
N MET A 39 13.78 10.28 -4.17
CA MET A 39 13.23 11.24 -3.24
C MET A 39 13.11 10.61 -1.85
N THR A 40 14.11 10.84 -0.99
CA THR A 40 14.26 10.15 0.32
C THR A 40 12.99 10.19 1.17
N TRP A 41 12.28 11.32 1.20
CA TRP A 41 11.03 11.44 1.96
C TRP A 41 9.93 10.51 1.43
N LEU A 42 9.88 10.28 0.11
CA LEU A 42 8.92 9.39 -0.54
C LEU A 42 9.21 7.93 -0.19
N VAL A 43 10.50 7.57 -0.10
CA VAL A 43 10.92 6.23 0.31
C VAL A 43 10.59 5.99 1.78
N ALA A 44 10.88 6.96 2.66
CA ALA A 44 10.52 6.89 4.08
C ALA A 44 9.00 6.73 4.27
N TYR A 45 8.21 7.51 3.53
CA TYR A 45 6.75 7.37 3.48
C TYR A 45 6.32 5.94 3.07
N ASN A 46 6.93 5.38 2.02
CA ASN A 46 6.59 4.03 1.53
C ASN A 46 6.91 2.93 2.55
N VAL A 47 7.98 3.08 3.34
CA VAL A 47 8.31 2.15 4.42
C VAL A 47 7.29 2.24 5.54
N LEU A 48 6.97 3.46 6.01
CA LEU A 48 5.99 3.68 7.07
C LEU A 48 4.61 3.14 6.69
N LEU A 49 4.13 3.45 5.48
CA LEU A 49 2.86 2.91 4.98
C LEU A 49 2.94 1.40 4.73
N GLY A 50 4.12 0.86 4.40
CA GLY A 50 4.35 -0.58 4.33
C GLY A 50 4.15 -1.27 5.68
N VAL A 51 4.67 -0.70 6.78
CA VAL A 51 4.44 -1.20 8.13
C VAL A 51 2.96 -1.08 8.50
N PHE A 52 2.34 0.06 8.22
CA PHE A 52 0.91 0.24 8.44
C PHE A 52 0.07 -0.78 7.67
N SER A 53 0.47 -1.11 6.45
CA SER A 53 -0.16 -2.13 5.61
C SER A 53 -0.16 -3.52 6.25
N LEU A 54 0.91 -3.88 6.96
CA LEU A 54 0.97 -5.13 7.73
C LEU A 54 -0.03 -5.13 8.88
N ALA A 55 -0.20 -4.00 9.57
CA ALA A 55 -1.24 -3.84 10.56
C ALA A 55 -2.64 -4.00 9.94
N VAL A 56 -2.89 -3.42 8.76
CA VAL A 56 -4.15 -3.62 8.03
C VAL A 56 -4.37 -5.09 7.65
N ALA A 57 -3.33 -5.80 7.21
CA ALA A 57 -3.41 -7.23 6.91
C ALA A 57 -3.86 -8.05 8.15
N TYR A 58 -3.32 -7.71 9.32
CA TYR A 58 -3.73 -8.31 10.60
C TYR A 58 -5.19 -7.97 10.97
N LEU A 59 -5.63 -6.72 10.75
CA LEU A 59 -7.03 -6.33 10.95
C LEU A 59 -7.99 -7.08 10.03
N ILE A 60 -7.60 -7.30 8.76
CA ILE A 60 -8.39 -8.10 7.81
C ILE A 60 -8.45 -9.57 8.28
N TRP A 61 -7.32 -10.12 8.73
CA TRP A 61 -7.25 -11.51 9.22
C TRP A 61 -8.17 -11.77 10.41
N SER A 62 -8.14 -10.85 11.38
CA SER A 62 -8.93 -10.87 12.62
C SER A 62 -10.39 -10.45 12.45
N ARG A 63 -10.80 -10.05 11.23
CA ARG A 63 -12.14 -9.49 10.93
C ARG A 63 -12.49 -8.28 11.79
N HIS A 64 -11.48 -7.46 12.12
CA HIS A 64 -11.70 -6.28 12.95
C HIS A 64 -12.57 -5.26 12.21
N LYS A 65 -13.47 -4.58 12.94
CA LYS A 65 -14.38 -3.56 12.38
C LYS A 65 -13.67 -2.42 11.62
N TYR A 66 -12.40 -2.18 11.93
CA TYR A 66 -11.58 -1.16 11.28
C TYR A 66 -10.87 -1.62 10.00
N ALA A 67 -10.99 -2.88 9.59
CA ALA A 67 -10.29 -3.39 8.40
C ALA A 67 -10.64 -2.59 7.12
N LEU A 68 -11.91 -2.24 6.94
CA LEU A 68 -12.38 -1.44 5.81
C LEU A 68 -11.88 0.00 5.87
N THR A 69 -12.02 0.65 7.03
CA THR A 69 -11.61 2.06 7.20
C THR A 69 -10.10 2.23 7.09
N SER A 70 -9.30 1.31 7.65
CA SER A 70 -7.84 1.35 7.56
C SER A 70 -7.35 1.08 6.14
N ASN A 71 -8.00 0.18 5.40
CA ASN A 71 -7.70 -0.02 3.98
C ASN A 71 -8.02 1.24 3.16
N ALA A 72 -9.20 1.84 3.36
CA ALA A 72 -9.55 3.11 2.70
C ALA A 72 -8.53 4.22 3.02
N ALA A 73 -8.03 4.29 4.25
CA ALA A 73 -6.99 5.23 4.64
C ALA A 73 -5.67 5.01 3.86
N VAL A 74 -5.28 3.76 3.58
CA VAL A 74 -4.11 3.46 2.72
C VAL A 74 -4.31 3.97 1.30
N ILE A 75 -5.48 3.72 0.71
CA ILE A 75 -5.82 4.19 -0.65
C ILE A 75 -5.76 5.72 -0.71
N LEU A 76 -6.39 6.40 0.26
CA LEU A 76 -6.39 7.86 0.33
C LEU A 76 -4.98 8.42 0.50
N SER A 77 -4.17 7.79 1.35
CA SER A 77 -2.78 8.20 1.55
C SER A 77 -1.98 8.12 0.26
N HIS A 78 -2.07 7.01 -0.48
CA HIS A 78 -1.38 6.86 -1.77
C HIS A 78 -1.92 7.81 -2.83
N SER A 79 -3.23 8.06 -2.84
CA SER A 79 -3.88 8.97 -3.77
C SER A 79 -3.42 10.40 -3.54
N ALA A 80 -3.32 10.83 -2.28
CA ALA A 80 -2.78 12.13 -1.90
C ALA A 80 -1.32 12.28 -2.34
N VAL A 81 -0.47 11.27 -2.10
CA VAL A 81 0.92 11.32 -2.55
C VAL A 81 1.02 11.32 -4.07
N LEU A 82 0.22 10.52 -4.78
CA LEU A 82 0.17 10.54 -6.24
C LEU A 82 -0.22 11.93 -6.76
N LEU A 83 -1.23 12.57 -6.18
CA LEU A 83 -1.61 13.93 -6.53
C LEU A 83 -0.47 14.93 -6.30
N LEU A 84 0.25 14.83 -5.18
CA LEU A 84 1.43 15.66 -4.92
C LEU A 84 2.51 15.46 -5.99
N LEU A 85 2.78 14.21 -6.39
CA LEU A 85 3.75 13.90 -7.43
C LEU A 85 3.34 14.47 -8.80
N LEU A 86 2.05 14.43 -9.14
CA LEU A 86 1.53 14.92 -10.42
C LEU A 86 1.41 16.45 -10.49
N THR A 87 1.36 17.14 -9.35
CA THR A 87 1.13 18.59 -9.27
C THR A 87 2.38 19.34 -8.85
N MET A 88 2.91 19.08 -7.65
CA MET A 88 4.00 19.85 -7.03
C MET A 88 5.39 19.35 -7.43
N PHE A 89 5.52 18.05 -7.73
CA PHE A 89 6.80 17.43 -8.11
C PHE A 89 6.85 17.02 -9.58
N ARG A 90 6.00 17.62 -10.42
CA ARG A 90 5.95 17.34 -11.85
C ARG A 90 7.29 17.70 -12.49
N GLY A 91 7.97 16.70 -13.06
CA GLY A 91 9.31 16.85 -13.67
C GLY A 91 10.49 16.51 -12.74
N VAL A 92 10.27 16.38 -11.43
CA VAL A 92 11.27 15.88 -10.46
C VAL A 92 10.97 14.45 -10.04
N ALA A 93 9.68 14.11 -9.93
CA ALA A 93 9.24 12.78 -9.58
C ALA A 93 9.64 11.76 -10.66
N ALA A 94 10.35 10.72 -10.26
CA ALA A 94 10.67 9.61 -11.15
C ALA A 94 9.39 8.95 -11.67
N VAL A 95 9.37 8.62 -12.96
CA VAL A 95 8.24 7.92 -13.60
C VAL A 95 7.92 6.61 -12.88
N ASP A 96 8.94 5.92 -12.38
CA ASP A 96 8.80 4.68 -11.60
C ASP A 96 8.06 4.89 -10.27
N SER A 97 8.25 6.04 -9.62
CA SER A 97 7.51 6.38 -8.41
C SER A 97 6.01 6.58 -8.69
N VAL A 98 5.67 7.24 -9.80
CA VAL A 98 4.27 7.45 -10.23
C VAL A 98 3.61 6.11 -10.58
N LYS A 99 4.31 5.26 -11.35
CA LYS A 99 3.85 3.90 -11.68
C LYS A 99 3.63 3.07 -10.42
N ALA A 100 4.58 3.09 -9.48
CA ALA A 100 4.49 2.34 -8.23
C ALA A 100 3.32 2.82 -7.34
N MET A 101 3.07 4.12 -7.27
CA MET A 101 1.92 4.66 -6.52
C MET A 101 0.59 4.26 -7.16
N THR A 102 0.50 4.32 -8.49
CA THR A 102 -0.69 3.90 -9.23
C THR A 102 -0.97 2.41 -9.02
N PHE A 103 0.06 1.57 -9.12
CA PHE A 103 -0.03 0.14 -8.83
C PHE A 103 -0.57 -0.12 -7.42
N ARG A 104 -0.03 0.57 -6.40
CA ARG A 104 -0.51 0.44 -5.02
C ARG A 104 -2.00 0.79 -4.89
N ILE A 105 -2.46 1.89 -5.48
CA ILE A 105 -3.88 2.29 -5.43
C ILE A 105 -4.77 1.20 -6.02
N VAL A 106 -4.40 0.64 -7.18
CA VAL A 106 -5.16 -0.44 -7.83
C VAL A 106 -5.22 -1.68 -6.94
N VAL A 107 -4.07 -2.14 -6.45
CA VAL A 107 -4.02 -3.35 -5.61
C VAL A 107 -4.80 -3.16 -4.31
N TRP A 108 -4.66 -2.01 -3.64
CA TRP A 108 -5.41 -1.73 -2.43
C TRP A 108 -6.91 -1.62 -2.66
N THR A 109 -7.33 -1.08 -3.81
CA THR A 109 -8.74 -1.09 -4.23
C THR A 109 -9.26 -2.53 -4.38
N ILE A 110 -8.48 -3.42 -4.98
CA ILE A 110 -8.83 -4.85 -5.07
C ILE A 110 -8.96 -5.47 -3.67
N ILE A 111 -7.99 -5.22 -2.78
CA ILE A 111 -8.04 -5.69 -1.39
C ILE A 111 -9.30 -5.15 -0.69
N LEU A 112 -9.68 -3.89 -0.91
CA LEU A 112 -10.88 -3.29 -0.31
C LEU A 112 -12.15 -4.01 -0.75
N LEU A 113 -12.26 -4.33 -2.04
CA LEU A 113 -13.39 -5.08 -2.59
C LEU A 113 -13.49 -6.49 -1.98
N PHE A 114 -12.36 -7.20 -1.83
CA PHE A 114 -12.34 -8.50 -1.18
C PHE A 114 -12.70 -8.42 0.31
N THR A 115 -12.19 -7.43 1.03
CA THR A 115 -12.52 -7.19 2.45
C THR A 115 -13.99 -6.85 2.63
N TYR A 116 -14.55 -5.98 1.77
CA TYR A 116 -15.98 -5.63 1.79
C TYR A 116 -16.87 -6.84 1.51
N LYS A 117 -16.55 -7.63 0.48
CA LYS A 117 -17.27 -8.87 0.16
C LYS A 117 -17.20 -9.88 1.29
N SER A 118 -16.08 -9.97 2.01
CA SER A 118 -15.97 -10.83 3.19
C SER A 118 -16.91 -10.40 4.32
N GLY A 119 -17.01 -9.09 4.61
CA GLY A 119 -17.83 -8.57 5.71
C GLY A 119 -19.33 -8.53 5.43
N LYS A 120 -19.75 -8.26 4.18
CA LYS A 120 -21.19 -8.21 3.82
C LYS A 120 -21.90 -9.56 3.94
N ASN A 121 -21.21 -10.65 3.59
CA ASN A 121 -21.79 -12.00 3.63
C ASN A 121 -21.88 -12.60 5.05
N GLU A 122 -21.50 -11.84 6.08
CA GLU A 122 -21.50 -12.24 7.49
C GLU A 122 -22.72 -11.68 8.25
N LYS A 123 -23.38 -10.66 7.70
CA LYS A 123 -24.70 -10.16 8.15
C LYS A 123 -25.81 -10.88 7.38
#